data_AF-A0A7Y2K6G6-F1
#
_entry.id   AF-A0A7Y2K6G6-F1
#
_cell.length_a   1.000
_cell.length_b   1.000
_cell.length_c   1.000
_cell.angle_alpha   90.00
_cell.angle_beta   90.00
_cell.angle_gamma   90.00
#
_symmetry.space_group_name_H-M   'P 1'
#
loop_
_entity.id
_entity.type
_entity.pdbx_description
1 polymer ?
#
loop_
_entity_poly.entity_id
_entity_poly.type
_entity_poly.pdbx_seq_one_letter_code
_entity_poly.pdbx_strand_id
1 'polypeptide(L)' 'MSNQNGKNMFIETITPAEKVHEVIGENMLADGFKIVLDLKNSKRNKLVDEKTGETYIDFFTFFASSPLGFNHPY' A
#
# COMPACT_ATOMS: atom_id res chain seq x y z
N MET A 1 -16.61 -32.85 15.82
CA MET A 1 -16.89 -31.69 14.94
C MET A 1 -16.47 -30.43 15.69
N SER A 2 -15.20 -30.04 15.56
CA SER A 2 -14.59 -28.96 16.34
C SER A 2 -14.41 -27.71 15.48
N ASN A 3 -15.31 -26.75 15.75
CA ASN A 3 -15.18 -25.30 15.74
C ASN A 3 -14.08 -24.67 14.85
N GLN A 4 -14.51 -24.02 13.77
CA GLN A 4 -13.74 -23.06 12.99
C GLN A 4 -13.60 -21.75 13.78
N ASN A 5 -12.41 -21.43 14.29
CA ASN A 5 -12.09 -20.08 14.79
C ASN A 5 -10.60 -19.77 14.58
N GLY A 6 -10.15 -19.87 13.33
CA GLY A 6 -8.97 -19.14 12.89
C GLY A 6 -9.45 -17.80 12.36
N LYS A 7 -9.39 -16.75 13.18
CA LYS A 7 -9.67 -15.37 12.74
C LYS A 7 -8.70 -15.06 11.60
N ASN A 8 -9.19 -15.11 10.36
CA ASN A 8 -8.47 -14.50 9.26
C ASN A 8 -8.43 -13.00 9.56
N MET A 9 -7.24 -12.52 9.92
CA MET A 9 -6.93 -11.10 10.00
C MET A 9 -6.81 -10.57 8.57
N PHE A 10 -7.92 -10.59 7.82
CA PHE A 10 -8.02 -9.77 6.63
C PHE A 10 -8.13 -8.34 7.12
N ILE A 11 -7.15 -7.53 6.76
CA ILE A 11 -7.23 -6.08 6.93
C ILE A 11 -8.34 -5.66 5.98
N GLU A 12 -9.54 -5.46 6.53
CA GLU A 12 -10.67 -5.03 5.74
C GLU A 12 -10.42 -3.57 5.37
N THR A 13 -10.14 -3.33 4.08
CA THR A 13 -9.81 -2.01 3.60
C THR A 13 -11.03 -1.10 3.76
N ILE A 14 -10.96 -0.17 4.71
CA ILE A 14 -12.07 0.74 5.07
C ILE A 14 -12.44 1.67 3.89
N THR A 15 -11.50 1.91 2.98
CA THR A 15 -11.68 2.80 1.83
C THR A 15 -11.10 2.15 0.57
N PRO A 16 -11.88 2.00 -0.52
CA PRO A 16 -11.35 1.51 -1.79
C PRO A 16 -10.19 2.37 -2.28
N ALA A 17 -9.19 1.75 -2.91
CA ALA A 17 -7.98 2.43 -3.38
C ALA A 17 -8.30 3.61 -4.31
N GLU A 18 -9.37 3.52 -5.11
CA GLU A 18 -9.82 4.56 -6.04
C GLU A 18 -10.26 5.85 -5.31
N LYS A 19 -10.71 5.74 -4.06
CA LYS A 19 -11.23 6.85 -3.25
C LYS A 19 -10.20 7.50 -2.33
N VAL A 20 -9.00 6.93 -2.20
CA VAL A 20 -7.98 7.43 -1.25
C VAL A 20 -7.64 8.90 -1.47
N HIS A 21 -7.44 9.31 -2.72
CA HIS A 21 -7.11 10.70 -3.05
C HIS A 21 -8.29 11.67 -2.84
N GLU A 22 -9.52 11.20 -3.05
CA GLU A 22 -10.74 11.97 -2.78
C GLU A 22 -10.86 12.26 -1.29
N VAL A 23 -10.78 11.22 -0.46
CA VAL A 23 -10.94 11.32 1.01
C VAL A 23 -9.84 12.19 1.64
N ILE A 24 -8.58 12.01 1.24
CA ILE A 24 -7.49 12.87 1.72
C ILE A 24 -7.69 14.31 1.26
N GLY A 25 -8.17 14.51 0.02
CA GLY A 25 -8.42 15.81 -0.60
C GLY A 25 -9.47 16.66 0.13
N GLU A 26 -10.36 16.06 0.92
CA GLU A 26 -11.34 16.79 1.74
C GLU A 26 -10.69 17.64 2.83
N ASN A 27 -9.49 17.26 3.29
CA ASN A 27 -8.84 17.87 4.47
C ASN A 27 -7.39 18.31 4.22
N MET A 28 -6.75 17.84 3.15
CA MET A 28 -5.36 18.11 2.82
C MET A 28 -5.16 18.30 1.32
N LEU A 29 -4.14 19.06 0.92
CA LEU A 29 -3.74 19.14 -0.48
C LEU A 29 -3.14 17.78 -0.91
N ALA A 30 -3.85 17.04 -1.76
CA ALA A 30 -3.46 15.72 -2.26
C ALA A 30 -2.75 15.81 -3.65
N ASP A 31 -1.66 16.57 -3.71
CA ASP A 31 -0.90 16.87 -4.93
C ASP A 31 0.33 15.97 -5.17
N GLY A 32 0.55 14.99 -4.29
CA GLY A 32 1.60 13.97 -4.46
C GLY A 32 1.35 12.99 -5.62
N PHE A 33 2.13 11.92 -5.66
CA PHE A 33 1.97 10.85 -6.64
C PHE A 33 0.54 10.30 -6.65
N LYS A 34 0.01 10.01 -7.84
CA LYS A 34 -1.33 9.41 -7.99
C LYS A 34 -1.38 7.93 -7.65
N ILE A 35 -0.26 7.32 -7.27
CA ILE A 35 -0.19 5.91 -6.86
C ILE A 35 -0.82 5.74 -5.48
N VAL A 36 -1.52 4.63 -5.24
CA VAL A 36 -1.92 4.20 -3.91
C VAL A 36 -1.05 3.01 -3.53
N LEU A 37 -0.22 3.19 -2.50
CA LEU A 37 0.76 2.18 -2.12
C LEU A 37 0.10 0.93 -1.54
N ASP A 38 0.23 -0.21 -2.23
CA ASP A 38 -0.12 -1.51 -1.66
C ASP A 38 0.96 -1.93 -0.65
N LEU A 39 0.68 -1.74 0.64
CA LEU A 39 1.59 -2.05 1.74
C LEU A 39 1.85 -3.55 1.91
N LYS A 40 0.97 -4.42 1.39
CA LYS A 40 1.09 -5.87 1.58
C LYS A 40 1.89 -6.52 0.47
N ASN A 41 1.65 -6.11 -0.78
CA ASN A 41 2.21 -6.77 -1.96
C ASN A 41 3.50 -6.09 -2.48
N SER A 42 3.79 -4.84 -2.09
CA SER A 42 5.08 -4.20 -2.39
C SER A 42 6.25 -4.95 -1.74
N LYS A 43 7.38 -5.12 -2.42
CA LYS A 43 8.52 -5.90 -1.91
C LYS A 43 9.85 -5.49 -2.52
N ARG A 44 10.91 -5.44 -1.71
CA ARG A 44 12.26 -4.98 -2.11
C ARG A 44 12.16 -3.59 -2.76
N ASN A 45 12.66 -3.43 -3.98
CA ASN A 45 12.59 -2.18 -4.76
C ASN A 45 11.36 -2.12 -5.68
N LYS A 46 10.31 -2.90 -5.41
CA LYS A 46 9.09 -2.93 -6.22
C LYS A 46 7.91 -2.37 -5.43
N LEU A 47 7.37 -1.27 -5.91
CA LEU A 47 6.15 -0.65 -5.42
C LEU A 47 4.98 -1.16 -6.25
N VAL A 48 3.90 -1.58 -5.61
CA VAL A 48 2.65 -1.97 -6.27
C VAL A 48 1.60 -0.87 -6.06
N ASP A 49 0.98 -0.41 -7.14
CA ASP A 49 -0.19 0.47 -7.07
C ASP A 49 -1.44 -0.37 -6.80
N GLU A 50 -2.06 -0.19 -5.63
CA GLU A 50 -3.24 -0.93 -5.19
C GLU A 50 -4.45 -0.72 -6.11
N LYS A 51 -4.54 0.42 -6.80
CA LYS A 51 -5.64 0.73 -7.72
C LYS A 51 -5.60 -0.09 -9.00
N THR A 52 -4.41 -0.27 -9.56
CA THR A 52 -4.23 -0.83 -10.91
C THR A 52 -3.58 -2.21 -10.90
N GLY A 53 -2.90 -2.57 -9.81
CA GLY A 53 -2.03 -3.73 -9.72
C GLY A 53 -0.70 -3.55 -10.46
N GLU A 54 -0.43 -2.38 -11.05
CA GLU A 54 0.83 -2.12 -11.73
C GLU A 54 2.01 -2.12 -10.76
N THR A 55 3.16 -2.60 -11.24
CA THR A 55 4.40 -2.65 -10.46
C THR A 55 5.41 -1.66 -11.00
N TYR A 56 5.94 -0.82 -10.11
CA TYR A 56 6.94 0.20 -10.38
C TYR A 56 8.27 -0.20 -9.74
N ILE A 57 9.39 0.05 -10.44
CA ILE A 57 10.73 -0.04 -9.82
C ILE A 57 10.99 1.26 -9.08
N ASP A 58 11.17 1.16 -7.77
CA ASP A 58 11.38 2.30 -6.89
C ASP A 58 12.86 2.72 -6.85
N PHE A 59 13.17 3.83 -7.54
CA PHE A 59 14.44 4.56 -7.43
C PHE A 59 14.32 5.83 -6.58
N PHE A 60 13.17 6.05 -5.95
CA PHE A 60 12.88 7.21 -5.12
C PHE A 60 13.07 6.88 -3.64
N THR A 61 12.69 5.67 -3.21
CA THR A 61 12.94 5.10 -1.87
C THR A 61 12.51 6.03 -0.73
N PHE A 62 11.37 6.69 -0.91
CA PHE A 62 10.81 7.69 0.00
C PHE A 62 11.82 8.78 0.36
N PHE A 63 12.33 9.51 -0.64
CA PHE A 63 13.42 10.48 -0.46
C PHE A 63 14.68 9.86 0.16
N ALA A 64 15.07 8.69 -0.32
CA ALA A 64 16.21 7.92 0.19
C ALA A 64 16.13 7.52 1.67
N SER A 65 14.95 7.60 2.29
CA SER A 65 14.75 7.22 3.70
C SER A 65 14.52 5.73 3.92
N SER A 66 14.21 4.96 2.86
CA SER A 66 14.03 3.51 2.94
C SER A 66 15.18 2.75 2.28
N PRO A 67 16.26 2.43 3.01
CA PRO A 67 17.44 1.75 2.46
C PRO A 67 17.19 0.26 2.13
N LEU A 68 16.23 -0.38 2.80
CA LEU A 68 15.89 -1.80 2.58
C LEU A 68 14.71 -1.99 1.61
N GLY A 69 14.04 -0.90 1.23
CA GLY A 69 12.83 -0.93 0.42
C GLY A 69 11.62 -1.47 1.18
N PHE A 70 10.72 -2.12 0.45
CA PHE A 70 9.43 -2.59 0.95
C PHE A 70 9.51 -4.01 1.56
N ASN A 71 8.84 -4.20 2.70
CA ASN A 71 8.57 -5.50 3.34
C ASN A 71 9.81 -6.41 3.39
N HIS A 72 10.89 -5.90 3.98
CA HIS A 72 12.10 -6.67 4.21
C HIS A 72 11.79 -7.91 5.08
N PRO A 73 12.31 -9.10 4.75
CA PRO A 73 11.91 -10.35 5.39
C PRO A 73 12.50 -10.62 6.79
N TYR A 74 13.40 -9.77 7.28
CA TYR A 74 14.11 -9.91 8.56
C TYR A 74 14.05 -8.62 9.35
#